data_AF-A0A914SJ35-F1
#
_entry.id   AF-A0A914SJ35-F1
#
_cell.length_a   1.000
_cell.length_b   1.000
_cell.length_c   1.000
_cell.angle_alpha   90.00
_cell.angle_beta   90.00
_cell.angle_gamma   90.00
#
_symmetry.space_group_name_H-M   'P 1'
#
loop_
_entity.id
_entity.type
_entity.pdbx_description
1 polymer ?
#
loop_
_entity_poly.entity_id
_entity_poly.type
_entity_poly.pdbx_seq_one_letter_code
_entity_poly.pdbx_strand_id
1 'polypeptide(L)'
;MNDRNITFRGPMRELQRRNNQQKDNIFKTFLKQIMNKFGIWLLYFWNLLLFLYRKQYRKVAKYQFVTYEHLPCSPLTSERLFVVKRKILVLDLDETLIHSHHDGVLRPMVKPGTPPDFILKVTIERQPVRFFVHLRPHVDFFLTVVSQWYDLVIFTASMEIYGTSVADKLDKGRGLFSRRYFRQHCCVDYTGYSKDLSSLHQDLSSIFILDNSPAAYRNFTQNAIPIKSWFSDPSDTALLNLLPFLDALRFTTDVRSILSRNQARQQ
;
A
#
# COMPACT_ATOMS: atom_id res chain seq x y z
N MET A 1 88.83 -45.97 17.33
CA MET A 1 88.64 -44.71 18.07
C MET A 1 87.96 -43.75 17.10
N ASN A 2 86.64 -43.68 17.14
CA ASN A 2 85.82 -42.67 17.85
C ASN A 2 85.54 -41.49 16.89
N ASP A 3 84.32 -41.02 16.65
CA ASP A 3 83.02 -41.36 17.21
C ASP A 3 81.94 -41.01 16.18
N ARG A 4 80.91 -41.86 16.12
CA ARG A 4 79.63 -41.55 15.48
C ARG A 4 78.94 -40.46 16.29
N ASN A 5 79.09 -39.19 15.90
CA ASN A 5 78.18 -38.14 16.35
C ASN A 5 76.99 -38.01 15.38
N ILE A 6 76.09 -39.00 15.46
CA ILE A 6 74.70 -38.84 15.05
C ILE A 6 74.02 -38.03 16.16
N THR A 7 73.81 -36.73 15.93
CA THR A 7 72.96 -35.90 16.80
C THR A 7 71.86 -35.20 15.98
N PHE A 8 70.81 -35.98 15.72
CA PHE A 8 69.38 -35.61 15.85
C PHE A 8 69.02 -34.11 15.87
N ARG A 9 69.18 -33.38 14.77
CA ARG A 9 68.61 -32.01 14.62
C ARG A 9 67.73 -31.80 13.38
N GLY A 10 67.55 -32.84 12.55
CA GLY A 10 66.69 -32.82 11.36
C GLY A 10 65.18 -32.92 11.63
N PRO A 11 64.69 -33.95 12.35
CA PRO A 11 63.24 -34.22 12.43
C PRO A 11 62.49 -33.19 13.29
N MET A 12 63.09 -32.68 14.36
CA MET A 12 62.48 -31.66 15.22
C MET A 12 62.25 -30.33 14.49
N ARG A 13 63.17 -29.90 13.62
CA ARG A 13 63.01 -28.65 12.86
C ARG A 13 61.95 -28.76 11.77
N GLU A 14 61.82 -29.91 11.12
CA GLU A 14 60.77 -30.16 10.14
C GLU A 14 59.38 -30.28 10.77
N LEU A 15 59.26 -30.96 11.92
CA LEU A 15 58.03 -30.99 12.72
C LEU A 15 57.62 -29.58 13.14
N GLN A 16 58.58 -28.75 13.55
CA GLN A 16 58.32 -27.38 13.97
C GLN A 16 57.94 -26.46 12.78
N ARG A 17 58.52 -26.68 11.60
CA ARG A 17 58.10 -26.01 10.35
C ARG A 17 56.70 -26.42 9.90
N ARG A 18 56.37 -27.73 9.93
CA ARG A 18 55.02 -28.23 9.62
C ARG A 18 53.98 -27.70 10.61
N ASN A 19 54.30 -27.68 11.90
CA ASN A 19 53.43 -27.11 12.92
C ASN A 19 53.22 -25.60 12.73
N ASN A 20 54.26 -24.84 12.38
CA ASN A 20 54.12 -23.41 12.08
C ASN A 20 53.29 -23.17 10.82
N GLN A 21 53.52 -23.94 9.75
CA GLN A 21 52.75 -23.81 8.51
C GLN A 21 51.28 -24.23 8.68
N GLN A 22 51.02 -25.24 9.53
CA GLN A 22 49.67 -25.64 9.91
C GLN A 22 48.98 -24.58 10.77
N LYS A 23 49.70 -23.96 11.73
CA LYS A 23 49.20 -22.81 12.50
C LYS A 23 48.90 -21.61 11.59
N ASP A 24 49.76 -21.31 10.63
CA ASP A 24 49.57 -20.22 9.67
C ASP A 24 48.36 -20.46 8.77
N ASN A 25 48.17 -21.70 8.31
CA ASN A 25 47.00 -22.07 7.52
C ASN A 25 45.71 -22.00 8.34
N ILE A 26 45.71 -22.45 9.59
CA ILE A 26 44.57 -22.32 10.51
C ILE A 26 44.25 -20.83 10.76
N PHE A 27 45.27 -20.01 11.01
CA PHE A 27 45.12 -18.58 11.23
C PHE A 27 44.57 -17.85 10.00
N LYS A 28 45.08 -18.15 8.81
CA LYS A 28 44.55 -17.63 7.53
C LYS A 28 43.10 -18.04 7.30
N THR A 29 42.74 -19.27 7.63
CA THR A 29 41.37 -19.79 7.48
C THR A 29 40.42 -19.11 8.47
N PHE A 30 40.86 -18.91 9.71
CA PHE A 30 40.13 -18.19 10.74
C PHE A 30 39.92 -16.71 10.38
N LEU A 31 40.96 -16.02 9.91
CA LEU A 31 40.86 -14.65 9.39
C LEU A 31 39.89 -14.57 8.21
N LYS A 32 39.95 -15.51 7.27
CA LYS A 32 39.01 -15.58 6.14
C LYS A 32 37.57 -15.77 6.61
N GLN A 33 37.33 -16.59 7.65
CA GLN A 33 36.01 -16.74 8.25
C GLN A 33 35.53 -15.45 8.95
N ILE A 34 36.41 -14.76 9.68
CA ILE A 34 36.09 -13.46 10.29
C ILE A 34 35.75 -12.43 9.22
N MET A 35 36.56 -12.31 8.18
CA MET A 35 36.33 -11.38 7.07
C MET A 35 35.03 -11.68 6.33
N ASN A 36 34.71 -12.97 6.10
CA ASN A 36 33.43 -13.36 5.51
C ASN A 36 32.24 -13.02 6.42
N LYS A 37 32.32 -13.33 7.73
CA LYS A 37 31.28 -12.96 8.69
C LYS A 37 31.11 -11.44 8.78
N PHE A 38 32.20 -10.69 8.75
CA PHE A 38 32.19 -9.23 8.73
C PHE A 38 31.58 -8.69 7.43
N GLY A 39 31.91 -9.27 6.27
CA GLY A 39 31.31 -8.89 4.99
C GLY A 39 29.81 -9.15 4.94
N ILE A 40 29.35 -10.30 5.44
CA ILE A 40 27.92 -10.62 5.59
C ILE A 40 27.25 -9.64 6.56
N TRP A 41 27.89 -9.34 7.70
CA TRP A 41 27.40 -8.36 8.65
C TRP A 41 27.29 -6.96 8.03
N LEU A 42 28.30 -6.54 7.27
CA LEU A 42 28.31 -5.26 6.55
C LEU A 42 27.20 -5.19 5.50
N LEU A 43 26.91 -6.29 4.79
CA LEU A 43 25.77 -6.40 3.88
C LEU A 43 24.43 -6.26 4.60
N TYR A 44 24.24 -6.92 5.75
CA TYR A 44 23.03 -6.75 6.56
C TYR A 44 22.90 -5.32 7.08
N PHE A 45 23.99 -4.72 7.54
CA PHE A 45 24.04 -3.34 8.01
C PHE A 45 23.73 -2.35 6.89
N TRP A 46 24.30 -2.54 5.70
CA TRP A 46 23.99 -1.73 4.53
C TRP A 46 22.53 -1.86 4.09
N ASN A 47 21.99 -3.07 4.10
CA ASN A 47 20.56 -3.30 3.84
C ASN A 47 19.66 -2.63 4.89
N LEU A 48 20.05 -2.63 6.16
CA LEU A 48 19.36 -1.91 7.23
C LEU A 48 19.41 -0.40 6.98
N LEU A 49 20.57 0.16 6.65
CA LEU A 49 20.71 1.58 6.30
C LEU A 49 19.85 1.96 5.08
N LEU A 50 19.88 1.15 4.02
CA LEU A 50 19.03 1.36 2.84
C LEU A 50 17.54 1.26 3.19
N PHE A 51 17.15 0.31 4.04
CA PHE A 51 15.78 0.19 4.54
C PHE A 51 15.35 1.44 5.30
N LEU A 52 16.20 1.93 6.21
CA LEU A 52 15.94 3.15 6.98
C LEU A 52 15.86 4.38 6.05
N TYR A 53 16.79 4.51 5.10
CA TYR A 53 16.79 5.58 4.11
C TYR A 53 15.52 5.55 3.25
N ARG A 54 15.16 4.40 2.68
CA ARG A 54 13.93 4.23 1.89
C ARG A 54 12.69 4.57 2.71
N LYS A 55 12.65 4.13 3.98
CA LYS A 55 11.56 4.44 4.90
C LYS A 55 11.43 5.94 5.15
N GLN A 56 12.55 6.66 5.35
CA GLN A 56 12.53 8.12 5.56
C GLN A 56 12.24 8.88 4.28
N TYR A 57 12.88 8.54 3.16
CA TYR A 57 12.61 9.13 1.85
C TYR A 57 11.13 9.02 1.48
N ARG A 58 10.52 7.84 1.69
CA ARG A 58 9.08 7.63 1.41
C ARG A 58 8.20 8.47 2.31
N LYS A 59 8.55 8.65 3.59
CA LYS A 59 7.85 9.62 4.45
C LYS A 59 7.90 10.99 3.81
N VAL A 60 9.09 11.50 3.48
CA VAL A 60 9.26 12.83 2.89
C VAL A 60 8.54 12.99 1.54
N ALA A 61 8.68 12.03 0.62
CA ALA A 61 8.04 12.06 -0.70
C ALA A 61 6.51 12.00 -0.60
N LYS A 62 5.95 11.25 0.35
CA LYS A 62 4.51 11.21 0.62
C LYS A 62 3.96 12.56 1.13
N TYR A 63 4.82 13.41 1.69
CA TYR A 63 4.50 14.76 2.17
C TYR A 63 4.92 15.86 1.19
N GLN A 64 5.07 15.55 -0.11
CA GLN A 64 5.20 16.62 -1.11
C GLN A 64 3.98 17.55 -0.96
N PHE A 65 4.26 18.78 -0.57
CA PHE A 65 3.29 19.74 -0.05
C PHE A 65 2.44 20.28 -1.21
N VAL A 66 1.31 19.63 -1.45
CA VAL A 66 0.17 20.31 -2.09
C VAL A 66 -0.65 20.90 -0.95
N THR A 67 -0.38 22.16 -0.63
CA THR A 67 -1.19 22.92 0.31
C THR A 67 -2.49 23.29 -0.39
N TYR A 68 -3.59 22.63 -0.02
CA TYR A 68 -4.90 23.20 -0.26
C TYR A 68 -5.19 24.13 0.90
N GLU A 69 -5.31 25.42 0.63
CA GLU A 69 -5.89 26.32 1.62
C GLU A 69 -7.34 25.91 1.82
N HIS A 70 -7.69 25.54 3.06
CA HIS A 70 -9.08 25.28 3.42
C HIS A 70 -9.78 26.63 3.51
N LEU A 71 -10.31 27.08 2.37
CA LEU A 71 -11.11 28.29 2.32
C LEU A 71 -12.51 27.94 2.84
N PRO A 72 -12.99 28.63 3.89
CA PRO A 72 -14.35 28.42 4.37
C PRO A 72 -15.33 28.74 3.25
N CYS A 73 -16.43 27.96 3.18
CA CYS A 73 -17.49 28.25 2.23
C CYS A 73 -18.07 29.65 2.52
N SER A 74 -18.19 30.49 1.48
CA SER A 74 -18.91 31.76 1.62
C SER A 74 -20.35 31.48 2.04
N PRO A 75 -21.04 32.43 2.70
CA PRO A 75 -22.44 32.25 3.10
C PRO A 75 -23.34 31.81 1.93
N LEU A 76 -23.19 32.42 0.75
CA LEU A 76 -23.93 32.06 -0.46
C LEU A 76 -23.63 30.63 -0.94
N THR A 77 -22.37 30.21 -0.87
CA THR A 77 -21.97 28.84 -1.25
C THR A 77 -22.55 27.82 -0.27
N SER A 78 -22.52 28.13 1.02
CA SER A 78 -23.13 27.29 2.07
C SER A 78 -24.64 27.15 1.90
N GLU A 79 -25.34 28.24 1.57
CA GLU A 79 -26.77 28.21 1.29
C GLU A 79 -27.09 27.37 0.05
N ARG A 80 -26.32 27.52 -1.03
CA ARG A 80 -26.46 26.65 -2.22
C ARG A 80 -26.27 25.18 -1.90
N LEU A 81 -25.32 24.85 -1.02
CA LEU A 81 -25.08 23.48 -0.57
C LEU A 81 -26.20 22.96 0.34
N PHE A 82 -26.92 23.84 1.03
CA PHE A 82 -28.10 23.46 1.81
C PHE A 82 -29.28 23.08 0.91
N VAL A 83 -29.39 23.71 -0.26
CA VAL A 83 -30.44 23.40 -1.25
C VAL A 83 -30.22 22.03 -1.91
N VAL A 84 -28.96 21.63 -2.12
CA VAL A 84 -28.64 20.33 -2.73
C VAL A 84 -28.41 19.27 -1.65
N LYS A 85 -28.84 18.03 -1.92
CA LYS A 85 -28.58 16.93 -1.00
C LYS A 85 -27.08 16.63 -0.92
N ARG A 86 -26.63 16.33 0.30
CA ARG A 86 -25.34 15.68 0.53
C ARG A 86 -25.34 14.31 -0.16
N LYS A 87 -24.23 13.97 -0.79
CA LYS A 87 -24.09 12.80 -1.67
C LYS A 87 -23.29 11.71 -0.98
N ILE A 88 -23.46 10.48 -1.46
CA ILE A 88 -22.71 9.30 -1.01
C ILE A 88 -21.56 9.04 -1.98
N LEU A 89 -20.34 8.99 -1.43
CA LEU A 89 -19.14 8.58 -2.15
C LEU A 89 -18.77 7.17 -1.71
N VAL A 90 -18.99 6.22 -2.61
CA VAL A 90 -18.57 4.83 -2.43
C VAL A 90 -17.11 4.70 -2.84
N LEU A 91 -16.29 4.17 -1.95
CA LEU A 91 -14.84 4.03 -2.12
C LEU A 91 -14.46 2.55 -2.16
N ASP A 92 -13.78 2.16 -3.23
CA ASP A 92 -13.05 0.89 -3.26
C ASP A 92 -11.76 0.97 -2.43
N LEU A 93 -11.15 -0.18 -2.09
CA LEU A 93 -9.95 -0.26 -1.27
C LEU A 93 -8.70 -0.63 -2.08
N ASP A 94 -8.65 -1.86 -2.58
CA ASP A 94 -7.46 -2.46 -3.19
C ASP A 94 -7.21 -1.83 -4.56
N GLU A 95 -5.96 -1.46 -4.85
CA GLU A 95 -5.55 -0.69 -6.02
C GLU A 95 -6.19 0.71 -6.17
N THR A 96 -7.09 1.10 -5.27
CA THR A 96 -7.77 2.40 -5.24
C THR A 96 -7.19 3.31 -4.15
N LEU A 97 -7.32 2.94 -2.87
CA LEU A 97 -6.79 3.69 -1.72
C LEU A 97 -5.50 3.09 -1.15
N ILE A 98 -5.32 1.79 -1.36
CA ILE A 98 -4.17 1.02 -0.88
C ILE A 98 -3.72 0.01 -1.93
N HIS A 99 -2.59 -0.63 -1.68
CA HIS A 99 -2.21 -1.87 -2.35
C HIS A 99 -1.69 -2.83 -1.29
N SER A 100 -2.11 -4.09 -1.36
CA SER A 100 -1.62 -5.12 -0.45
C SER A 100 -1.16 -6.36 -1.19
N HIS A 101 -0.26 -7.11 -0.57
CA HIS A 101 0.10 -8.46 -0.97
C HIS A 101 0.24 -9.33 0.28
N HIS A 102 0.07 -10.63 0.12
CA HIS A 102 0.21 -11.61 1.20
C HIS A 102 1.51 -12.43 1.05
N ASP A 103 1.94 -13.10 2.13
CA ASP A 103 3.18 -13.89 2.19
C ASP A 103 3.37 -14.91 1.04
N GLY A 104 2.28 -15.37 0.40
CA GLY A 104 2.29 -16.37 -0.68
C GLY A 104 2.53 -15.81 -2.09
N VAL A 105 2.61 -14.49 -2.27
CA VAL A 105 2.75 -13.90 -3.61
C VAL A 105 4.20 -13.99 -4.11
N LEU A 106 4.43 -14.82 -5.13
CA LEU A 106 5.75 -15.08 -5.72
C LEU A 106 6.40 -13.84 -6.36
N ARG A 107 5.60 -12.91 -6.88
CA ARG A 107 6.06 -11.68 -7.54
C ARG A 107 5.22 -10.48 -7.10
N PRO A 108 5.57 -9.82 -5.99
CA PRO A 108 4.91 -8.60 -5.58
C PRO A 108 5.08 -7.52 -6.65
N MET A 109 4.02 -6.77 -6.94
CA MET A 109 4.08 -5.59 -7.83
C MET A 109 4.77 -4.39 -7.17
N VAL A 110 5.19 -4.55 -5.92
CA VAL A 110 5.97 -3.59 -5.15
C VAL A 110 7.46 -3.89 -5.31
N LYS A 111 8.27 -2.84 -5.52
CA LYS A 111 9.74 -2.98 -5.60
C LYS A 111 10.31 -3.72 -4.38
N PRO A 112 11.18 -4.73 -4.56
CA PRO A 112 11.79 -5.46 -3.45
C PRO A 112 12.46 -4.55 -2.41
N GLY A 113 12.18 -4.81 -1.14
CA GLY A 113 12.69 -4.03 -0.01
C GLY A 113 11.97 -2.68 0.20
N THR A 114 10.80 -2.48 -0.40
CA THR A 114 9.89 -1.39 -0.01
C THR A 114 9.20 -1.78 1.30
N PRO A 115 9.32 -0.97 2.36
CA PRO A 115 8.62 -1.25 3.61
C PRO A 115 7.11 -1.01 3.47
N PRO A 116 6.26 -1.89 4.03
CA PRO A 116 4.83 -1.64 4.15
C PRO A 116 4.56 -0.47 5.10
N ASP A 117 3.43 0.21 4.91
CA ASP A 117 2.93 1.21 5.85
C ASP A 117 2.40 0.53 7.14
N PHE A 118 1.73 -0.62 7.00
CA PHE A 118 1.37 -1.49 8.12
C PHE A 118 1.20 -2.95 7.67
N ILE A 119 1.24 -3.86 8.63
CA ILE A 119 1.04 -5.30 8.41
C ILE A 119 -0.24 -5.71 9.12
N LEU A 120 -1.17 -6.33 8.38
CA LEU A 120 -2.36 -6.95 8.95
C LEU A 120 -2.12 -8.44 9.14
N LYS A 121 -2.57 -8.99 10.26
CA LYS A 121 -2.58 -10.43 10.54
C LYS A 121 -4.03 -10.84 10.69
N VAL A 122 -4.54 -11.61 9.74
CA VAL A 122 -5.92 -12.09 9.74
C VAL A 122 -5.93 -13.61 9.63
N THR A 123 -6.86 -14.26 10.30
CA THR A 123 -7.01 -15.71 10.25
C THR A 123 -8.08 -16.06 9.22
N ILE A 124 -7.67 -16.69 8.12
CA ILE A 124 -8.57 -17.17 7.05
C ILE A 124 -8.56 -18.69 7.12
N GLU A 125 -9.74 -19.32 7.28
CA GLU A 125 -9.86 -20.79 7.33
C GLU A 125 -8.90 -21.46 8.33
N ARG A 126 -8.75 -20.86 9.52
CA ARG A 126 -7.84 -21.28 10.60
C ARG A 126 -6.34 -21.13 10.29
N GLN A 127 -5.97 -20.56 9.15
CA GLN A 127 -4.60 -20.23 8.81
C GLN A 127 -4.32 -18.73 9.00
N PRO A 128 -3.26 -18.36 9.75
CA PRO A 128 -2.88 -16.97 9.88
C PRO A 128 -2.21 -16.49 8.58
N VAL A 129 -2.80 -15.47 7.95
CA VAL A 129 -2.29 -14.82 6.75
C VAL A 129 -1.84 -13.41 7.10
N ARG A 130 -0.63 -13.02 6.67
CA ARG A 130 -0.14 -11.65 6.81
C ARG A 130 -0.31 -10.90 5.49
N PHE A 131 -0.86 -9.70 5.58
CA PHE A 131 -0.98 -8.76 4.47
C PHE A 131 -0.06 -7.57 4.71
N PHE A 132 0.80 -7.30 3.73
CA PHE A 132 1.71 -6.15 3.71
C PHE A 132 1.03 -5.02 2.96
N VAL A 133 0.52 -4.03 3.69
CA VAL A 133 -0.31 -2.97 3.14
C VAL A 133 0.51 -1.71 2.89
N HIS A 134 0.37 -1.17 1.69
CA HIS A 134 0.96 0.07 1.23
C HIS A 134 -0.16 1.08 1.03
N LEU A 135 -0.01 2.28 1.57
CA LEU A 135 -0.97 3.36 1.42
C LEU A 135 -0.69 4.11 0.12
N ARG A 136 -1.72 4.35 -0.70
CA ARG A 136 -1.61 5.26 -1.84
C ARG A 136 -1.21 6.65 -1.33
N PRO A 137 -0.32 7.37 -2.02
CA PRO A 137 0.04 8.73 -1.61
C PRO A 137 -1.21 9.59 -1.43
N HIS A 138 -1.14 10.50 -0.44
CA HIS A 138 -2.21 11.44 -0.11
C HIS A 138 -3.56 10.87 0.37
N VAL A 139 -3.70 9.55 0.54
CA VAL A 139 -4.96 8.92 0.97
C VAL A 139 -5.56 9.51 2.24
N ASP A 140 -4.73 9.80 3.25
CA ASP A 140 -5.19 10.34 4.54
C ASP A 140 -5.74 11.76 4.39
N PHE A 141 -5.06 12.59 3.60
CA PHE A 141 -5.50 13.94 3.29
C PHE A 141 -6.78 13.91 2.46
N PHE A 142 -6.81 13.10 1.40
CA PHE A 142 -7.97 12.88 0.55
C PHE A 142 -9.21 12.53 1.39
N LEU A 143 -9.13 11.50 2.24
CA LEU A 143 -10.24 11.07 3.10
C LEU A 143 -10.68 12.15 4.10
N THR A 144 -9.73 12.92 4.65
CA THR A 144 -10.02 14.04 5.56
C THR A 144 -10.81 15.13 4.88
N VAL A 145 -10.53 15.41 3.60
CA VAL A 145 -11.22 16.43 2.81
C VAL A 145 -12.58 15.91 2.36
N VAL A 146 -12.64 14.75 1.70
CA VAL A 146 -13.90 14.26 1.11
C VAL A 146 -14.94 13.86 2.15
N SER A 147 -14.53 13.46 3.36
CA SER A 147 -15.46 13.20 4.47
C SER A 147 -16.21 14.44 4.95
N GLN A 148 -15.68 15.64 4.71
CA GLN A 148 -16.41 16.88 5.00
C GLN A 148 -17.49 17.15 3.94
N TRP A 149 -17.36 16.57 2.75
CA TRP A 149 -18.22 16.86 1.60
C TRP A 149 -19.27 15.77 1.34
N TYR A 150 -18.92 14.51 1.63
CA TYR A 150 -19.68 13.32 1.25
C TYR A 150 -19.88 12.37 2.42
N ASP A 151 -20.95 11.59 2.38
CA ASP A 151 -21.10 10.42 3.24
C ASP A 151 -20.28 9.29 2.63
N LEU A 152 -19.19 8.91 3.32
CA LEU A 152 -18.28 7.91 2.79
C LEU A 152 -18.79 6.50 3.10
N VAL A 153 -18.72 5.64 2.10
CA VAL A 153 -19.07 4.22 2.19
C VAL A 153 -17.92 3.40 1.63
N ILE A 154 -17.43 2.42 2.38
CA ILE A 154 -16.50 1.44 1.82
C ILE A 154 -17.31 0.40 1.06
N PHE A 155 -16.92 0.09 -0.17
CA PHE A 155 -17.41 -1.08 -0.89
C PHE A 155 -16.26 -1.76 -1.61
N THR A 156 -15.80 -2.89 -1.11
CA THR A 156 -14.69 -3.67 -1.68
C THR A 156 -15.14 -5.08 -2.07
N ALA A 157 -14.54 -5.64 -3.13
CA ALA A 157 -14.69 -7.05 -3.49
C ALA A 157 -13.83 -7.99 -2.62
N SER A 158 -13.19 -7.48 -1.57
CA SER A 158 -12.37 -8.25 -0.63
C SER A 158 -13.18 -8.81 0.55
N MET A 159 -12.61 -9.79 1.25
CA MET A 159 -13.23 -10.41 2.43
C MET A 159 -13.41 -9.39 3.54
N GLU A 160 -14.52 -9.49 4.28
CA GLU A 160 -14.86 -8.59 5.38
C GLU A 160 -13.77 -8.48 6.45
N ILE A 161 -13.19 -9.60 6.89
CA ILE A 161 -12.14 -9.59 7.92
C ILE A 161 -10.92 -8.75 7.51
N TYR A 162 -10.56 -8.77 6.23
CA TYR A 162 -9.48 -7.95 5.67
C TYR A 162 -9.94 -6.51 5.47
N GLY A 163 -11.08 -6.30 4.79
CA GLY A 163 -11.60 -4.99 4.45
C GLY A 163 -11.89 -4.12 5.67
N THR A 164 -12.49 -4.69 6.72
CA THR A 164 -12.71 -4.02 8.01
C THR A 164 -11.39 -3.60 8.64
N SER A 165 -10.41 -4.50 8.70
CA SER A 165 -9.10 -4.22 9.27
C SER A 165 -8.37 -3.09 8.53
N VAL A 166 -8.46 -3.04 7.20
CA VAL A 166 -7.90 -1.94 6.39
C VAL A 166 -8.66 -0.64 6.65
N ALA A 167 -9.99 -0.67 6.60
CA ALA A 167 -10.83 0.50 6.81
C ALA A 167 -10.58 1.14 8.18
N ASP A 168 -10.44 0.34 9.24
CA ASP A 168 -10.12 0.86 10.59
C ASP A 168 -8.75 1.54 10.65
N LYS A 169 -7.74 1.01 9.95
CA LYS A 169 -6.42 1.63 9.87
C LYS A 169 -6.43 2.94 9.09
N LEU A 170 -7.28 3.07 8.07
CA LEU A 170 -7.48 4.32 7.32
C LEU A 170 -8.29 5.34 8.13
N ASP A 171 -9.31 4.88 8.85
CA ASP A 171 -10.21 5.69 9.64
C ASP A 171 -9.49 6.35 10.82
N LYS A 172 -8.60 5.61 11.50
CA LYS A 172 -7.88 6.06 12.69
C LYS A 172 -8.80 6.51 13.84
N GLY A 173 -10.01 5.94 13.93
CA GLY A 173 -10.98 6.25 14.97
C GLY A 173 -11.71 7.59 14.77
N ARG A 174 -11.69 8.14 13.56
CA ARG A 174 -12.37 9.40 13.20
C ARG A 174 -13.85 9.20 12.84
N GLY A 175 -14.28 7.97 12.57
CA GLY A 175 -15.66 7.67 12.17
C GLY A 175 -16.01 8.23 10.78
N LEU A 176 -15.06 8.21 9.84
CA LEU A 176 -15.21 8.71 8.47
C LEU A 176 -16.21 7.89 7.64
N PHE A 177 -16.28 6.57 7.88
CA PHE A 177 -17.04 5.64 7.04
C PHE A 177 -18.37 5.29 7.70
N SER A 178 -19.47 5.74 7.10
CA SER A 178 -20.83 5.51 7.59
C SER A 178 -21.27 4.05 7.49
N ARG A 179 -20.90 3.38 6.40
CA ARG A 179 -21.26 2.01 6.07
C ARG A 179 -20.11 1.30 5.36
N ARG A 180 -20.07 -0.02 5.45
CA ARG A 180 -19.03 -0.86 4.85
C ARG A 180 -19.66 -2.10 4.21
N TYR A 181 -19.30 -2.33 2.97
CA TYR A 181 -19.76 -3.44 2.15
C TYR A 181 -18.54 -4.19 1.61
N PHE A 182 -18.66 -5.51 1.61
CA PHE A 182 -17.59 -6.46 1.30
C PHE A 182 -18.03 -7.47 0.24
N ARG A 183 -17.16 -8.42 -0.10
CA ARG A 183 -17.37 -9.44 -1.12
C ARG A 183 -18.75 -10.10 -1.12
N GLN A 184 -19.30 -10.43 0.05
CA GLN A 184 -20.60 -11.10 0.16
C GLN A 184 -21.79 -10.22 -0.30
N HIS A 185 -21.59 -8.91 -0.41
CA HIS A 185 -22.59 -7.95 -0.89
C HIS A 185 -22.45 -7.65 -2.38
N CYS A 186 -21.38 -8.14 -3.02
CA CYS A 186 -21.22 -7.99 -4.46
C CYS A 186 -22.16 -8.95 -5.21
N CYS A 187 -22.63 -8.53 -6.37
CA CYS A 187 -23.24 -9.42 -7.34
C CYS A 187 -22.14 -10.18 -8.08
N VAL A 188 -22.26 -11.51 -8.17
CA VAL A 188 -21.28 -12.36 -8.85
C VAL A 188 -21.84 -12.79 -10.19
N ASP A 189 -21.07 -12.57 -11.26
CA ASP A 189 -21.34 -13.18 -12.57
C ASP A 189 -20.06 -13.69 -13.23
N TYR A 190 -20.16 -14.12 -14.49
CA TYR A 190 -19.04 -14.63 -15.28
C TYR A 190 -17.88 -13.64 -15.45
N THR A 191 -18.12 -12.34 -15.30
CA THR A 191 -17.11 -11.28 -15.46
C THR A 191 -16.49 -10.85 -14.12
N GLY A 192 -16.93 -11.45 -13.01
CA GLY A 192 -16.41 -11.21 -11.67
C GLY A 192 -17.43 -10.54 -10.74
N TYR A 193 -16.91 -9.83 -9.74
CA TYR A 193 -17.71 -9.12 -8.74
C TYR A 193 -18.14 -7.74 -9.27
N SER A 194 -19.44 -7.47 -9.26
CA SER A 194 -19.99 -6.13 -9.43
C SER A 194 -20.64 -5.59 -8.16
N LYS A 195 -20.70 -4.26 -8.07
CA LYS A 195 -21.16 -3.49 -6.93
C LYS A 195 -22.46 -2.81 -7.32
N ASP A 196 -23.56 -3.29 -6.75
CA ASP A 196 -24.88 -2.73 -7.03
C ASP A 196 -25.15 -1.49 -6.17
N LEU A 197 -25.07 -0.30 -6.78
CA LEU A 197 -25.32 0.96 -6.07
C LEU A 197 -26.80 1.14 -5.67
N SER A 198 -27.72 0.52 -6.39
CA SER A 198 -29.16 0.61 -6.09
C SER A 198 -29.52 -0.09 -4.78
N SER A 199 -28.75 -1.12 -4.40
CA SER A 199 -28.85 -1.78 -3.09
C SER A 199 -28.41 -0.89 -1.91
N LEU A 200 -27.59 0.14 -2.19
CA LEU A 200 -27.04 1.03 -1.16
C LEU A 200 -27.87 2.29 -0.97
N HIS A 201 -28.46 2.79 -2.05
CA HIS A 201 -29.24 4.02 -2.07
C HIS A 201 -30.22 4.04 -3.24
N GLN A 202 -31.48 4.36 -2.97
CA GLN A 202 -32.53 4.40 -3.99
C GLN A 202 -32.34 5.54 -4.99
N ASP A 203 -31.87 6.69 -4.52
CA ASP A 203 -31.67 7.88 -5.35
C ASP A 203 -30.26 7.86 -5.97
N LEU A 204 -30.19 7.36 -7.21
CA LEU A 204 -28.95 7.28 -8.00
C LEU A 204 -28.43 8.65 -8.45
N SER A 205 -29.18 9.74 -8.26
CA SER A 205 -28.68 11.09 -8.57
C SER A 205 -27.66 11.59 -7.53
N SER A 206 -27.61 10.94 -6.36
CA SER A 206 -26.83 11.38 -5.20
C SER A 206 -25.83 10.35 -4.68
N ILE A 207 -25.59 9.25 -5.41
CA ILE A 207 -24.57 8.24 -5.08
C ILE A 207 -23.63 8.00 -6.27
N PHE A 208 -22.34 7.86 -6.01
CA PHE A 208 -21.34 7.52 -7.02
C PHE A 208 -20.17 6.75 -6.42
N ILE A 209 -19.43 6.04 -7.27
CA ILE A 209 -18.35 5.13 -6.87
C ILE A 209 -17.01 5.55 -7.47
N LEU A 210 -15.95 5.50 -6.66
CA LEU A 210 -14.56 5.60 -7.08
C LEU A 210 -13.93 4.22 -7.04
N ASP A 211 -13.55 3.70 -8.20
CA ASP A 211 -13.06 2.32 -8.35
C ASP A 211 -12.14 2.21 -9.56
N ASN A 212 -11.11 1.37 -9.45
CA ASN A 212 -10.14 1.14 -10.52
C ASN A 212 -10.57 0.07 -11.53
N SER A 213 -11.59 -0.73 -11.20
CA SER A 213 -12.04 -1.87 -12.00
C SER A 213 -13.38 -1.58 -12.70
N PRO A 214 -13.40 -1.44 -14.04
CA PRO A 214 -14.64 -1.25 -14.80
C PRO A 214 -15.69 -2.34 -14.58
N ALA A 215 -15.27 -3.57 -14.29
CA ALA A 215 -16.18 -4.68 -14.00
C ALA A 215 -16.99 -4.44 -12.72
N ALA A 216 -16.40 -3.73 -11.73
CA ALA A 216 -17.05 -3.48 -10.45
C ALA A 216 -18.29 -2.57 -10.60
N TYR A 217 -18.26 -1.58 -11.49
CA TYR A 217 -19.35 -0.62 -11.70
C TYR A 217 -20.02 -0.76 -13.08
N ARG A 218 -19.90 -1.92 -13.73
CA ARG A 218 -20.42 -2.15 -15.09
C ARG A 218 -21.89 -1.80 -15.30
N ASN A 219 -22.73 -1.96 -14.27
CA ASN A 219 -24.16 -1.63 -14.31
C ASN A 219 -24.45 -0.16 -13.95
N PHE A 220 -23.43 0.57 -13.48
CA PHE A 220 -23.53 1.91 -12.90
C PHE A 220 -22.44 2.83 -13.47
N THR A 221 -22.11 2.68 -14.74
CA THR A 221 -21.02 3.44 -15.39
C THR A 221 -21.24 4.95 -15.30
N GLN A 222 -22.50 5.41 -15.32
CA GLN A 222 -22.85 6.84 -15.23
C GLN A 222 -22.70 7.40 -13.80
N ASN A 223 -22.50 6.51 -12.82
CA ASN A 223 -22.26 6.84 -11.41
C ASN A 223 -20.81 6.53 -11.02
N ALA A 224 -19.92 6.27 -11.97
CA ALA A 224 -18.56 5.85 -11.68
C ALA A 224 -17.54 6.94 -12.02
N ILE A 225 -16.55 7.09 -11.14
CA ILE A 225 -15.30 7.80 -11.41
C ILE A 225 -14.23 6.73 -11.57
N PRO A 226 -13.76 6.45 -12.80
CA PRO A 226 -12.64 5.53 -12.99
C PRO A 226 -11.37 6.15 -12.41
N ILE A 227 -10.58 5.35 -11.71
CA ILE A 227 -9.26 5.74 -11.24
C ILE A 227 -8.19 4.75 -11.67
N LYS A 228 -6.98 5.22 -11.94
CA LYS A 228 -5.87 4.34 -12.28
C LYS A 228 -5.52 3.45 -11.08
N SER A 229 -5.37 2.15 -11.35
CA SER A 229 -4.85 1.17 -10.39
C SER A 229 -3.50 1.61 -9.85
N TRP A 230 -3.33 1.55 -8.53
CA TRP A 230 -2.10 1.93 -7.86
C TRP A 230 -1.48 0.74 -7.12
N PHE A 231 -0.15 0.61 -7.23
CA PHE A 231 0.59 -0.52 -6.65
C PHE A 231 1.70 -0.06 -5.71
N SER A 232 2.60 0.80 -6.19
CA SER A 232 3.75 1.22 -5.37
C SER A 232 4.35 2.57 -5.74
N ASP A 233 3.76 3.31 -6.68
CA ASP A 233 4.33 4.57 -7.15
C ASP A 233 4.24 5.64 -6.05
N PRO A 234 5.37 6.12 -5.49
CA PRO A 234 5.34 7.13 -4.45
C PRO A 234 4.99 8.53 -4.98
N SER A 235 5.03 8.74 -6.29
CA SER A 235 4.74 10.01 -6.95
C SER A 235 3.30 10.12 -7.48
N ASP A 236 2.46 9.11 -7.24
CA ASP A 236 1.05 9.11 -7.65
C ASP A 236 0.30 10.27 -6.98
N THR A 237 -0.36 11.09 -7.81
CA THR A 237 -1.18 12.23 -7.37
C THR A 237 -2.67 12.05 -7.70
N ALA A 238 -3.10 10.84 -8.08
CA ALA A 238 -4.43 10.64 -8.64
C ALA A 238 -5.55 11.03 -7.67
N LEU A 239 -5.40 10.71 -6.37
CA LEU A 239 -6.36 11.09 -5.34
C LEU A 239 -6.42 12.62 -5.15
N LEU A 240 -5.28 13.31 -5.22
CA LEU A 240 -5.25 14.78 -5.11
C LEU A 240 -5.91 15.43 -6.32
N ASN A 241 -5.60 14.96 -7.53
CA ASN A 241 -6.13 15.51 -8.78
C ASN A 241 -7.66 15.38 -8.86
N LEU A 242 -8.26 14.44 -8.11
CA LEU A 242 -9.71 14.30 -8.01
C LEU A 242 -10.37 15.36 -7.11
N LEU A 243 -9.66 15.98 -6.16
CA LEU A 243 -10.27 16.88 -5.18
C LEU A 243 -11.01 18.06 -5.80
N PRO A 244 -10.46 18.81 -6.79
CA PRO A 244 -11.21 19.92 -7.39
C PRO A 244 -12.49 19.47 -8.10
N PHE A 245 -12.43 18.31 -8.76
CA PHE A 245 -13.59 17.74 -9.42
C PHE A 245 -14.66 17.29 -8.42
N LEU A 246 -14.24 16.60 -7.35
CA LEU A 246 -15.12 16.20 -6.25
C LEU A 246 -15.70 17.40 -5.51
N ASP A 247 -14.96 18.51 -5.38
CA ASP A 247 -15.52 19.72 -4.78
C ASP A 247 -16.64 20.32 -5.65
N ALA A 248 -16.43 20.43 -6.96
CA ALA A 248 -17.44 20.90 -7.89
C ALA A 248 -18.69 19.99 -7.94
N LEU A 249 -18.50 18.66 -7.84
CA LEU A 249 -19.59 17.69 -7.92
C LEU A 249 -20.60 17.83 -6.76
N ARG A 250 -20.20 18.44 -5.63
CA ARG A 250 -21.08 18.71 -4.47
C ARG A 250 -22.33 19.50 -4.86
N PHE A 251 -22.17 20.45 -5.79
CA PHE A 251 -23.21 21.40 -6.20
C PHE A 251 -24.20 20.86 -7.24
N THR A 252 -23.96 19.65 -7.74
CA THR A 252 -24.85 19.05 -8.75
C THR A 252 -26.14 18.54 -8.13
N THR A 253 -27.25 18.63 -8.84
CA THR A 253 -28.51 17.98 -8.44
C THR A 253 -28.45 16.48 -8.73
N ASP A 254 -27.92 16.12 -9.90
CA ASP A 254 -27.68 14.73 -10.31
C ASP A 254 -26.23 14.55 -10.76
N VAL A 255 -25.47 13.73 -10.05
CA VAL A 255 -24.05 13.45 -10.36
C VAL A 255 -23.86 12.87 -11.76
N ARG A 256 -24.85 12.10 -12.26
CA ARG A 256 -24.78 11.44 -13.57
C ARG A 256 -24.77 12.44 -14.72
N SER A 257 -25.37 13.62 -14.53
CA SER A 257 -25.35 14.70 -15.52
C SER A 257 -23.94 15.17 -15.88
N ILE A 258 -23.00 15.02 -14.94
CA ILE A 258 -21.58 15.34 -15.11
C ILE A 258 -20.79 14.08 -15.43
N LEU A 259 -20.97 13.00 -14.65
CA LEU A 259 -20.16 11.78 -14.76
C LEU A 259 -20.36 11.04 -16.10
N SER A 260 -21.57 11.05 -16.66
CA SER A 260 -21.84 10.43 -17.98
C SER A 260 -21.06 11.07 -19.13
N ARG A 261 -20.65 12.35 -18.99
CA ARG A 261 -19.89 13.06 -20.05
C ARG A 261 -18.48 12.51 -20.23
N ASN A 262 -17.91 11.90 -19.20
CA ASN A 262 -16.57 11.33 -19.26
C ASN A 262 -16.51 10.02 -20.06
N GLN A 263 -17.66 9.38 -20.32
CA GLN A 263 -17.72 8.12 -21.06
C GLN A 263 -17.44 8.28 -22.56
N ALA A 264 -17.71 9.46 -23.12
CA ALA A 264 -17.49 9.74 -24.54
C ALA A 264 -16.00 9.85 -24.94
N ARG A 265 -15.07 9.91 -23.97
CA ARG A 265 -13.62 9.99 -24.23
C ARG A 265 -12.89 8.65 -24.11
N GLN A 266 -13.61 7.58 -23.75
CA GLN A 266 -13.04 6.23 -23.54
C GLN A 266 -13.48 5.21 -24.61
N GLN A 267 -14.22 5.64 -25.62
CA GLN A 267 -14.47 4.92 -26.88
C GLN A 267 -13.53 5.47 -27.95
#